data_AF-E2AWI8-F1
#
_entry.id   AF-E2AWI8-F1
#
_cell.length_a   1.000
_cell.length_b   1.000
_cell.length_c   1.000
_cell.angle_alpha   90.00
_cell.angle_beta   90.00
_cell.angle_gamma   90.00
#
_symmetry.space_group_name_H-M   'P 1'
#
loop_
_entity.id
_entity.type
_entity.pdbx_description
1 polymer ?
#
loop_
_entity_poly.entity_id
_entity_poly.type
_entity_poly.pdbx_seq_one_letter_code
_entity_poly.pdbx_strand_id
1 'polypeptide(L)' 'VFGQHPTSRTNVQDRICRACAAIPRITLLNTVRHFQMRLNLCLQANGGNFEHLL' A
#
# COMPACT_ATOMS: atom_id res chain seq x y z
N VAL A 1 -3.90 0.12 -16.88
CA VAL A 1 -5.16 -0.23 -16.13
C VAL A 1 -5.85 0.99 -15.52
N PHE A 2 -5.13 2.05 -15.11
CA PHE A 2 -5.72 3.12 -14.27
C PHE A 2 -5.91 4.50 -14.91
N GLY A 3 -5.54 4.68 -16.18
CA GLY A 3 -5.51 6.00 -16.83
C GLY A 3 -6.90 6.62 -17.11
N GLN A 4 -7.97 5.84 -17.11
CA GLN A 4 -9.33 6.34 -17.33
C GLN A 4 -10.17 6.28 -16.06
N HIS A 5 -10.99 7.30 -15.82
CA HIS A 5 -11.88 7.37 -14.66
C HIS A 5 -13.05 6.39 -14.84
N PRO A 6 -13.37 5.54 -13.84
CA PRO A 6 -14.52 4.66 -13.95
C PRO A 6 -15.81 5.48 -13.86
N THR A 7 -16.74 5.26 -14.78
CA THR A 7 -18.01 6.00 -14.85
C THR A 7 -19.20 5.22 -14.30
N SER A 8 -18.96 3.98 -13.84
CA SER A 8 -20.00 3.11 -13.27
C SER A 8 -19.48 2.30 -12.09
N ARG A 9 -20.41 1.87 -11.22
CA ARG A 9 -20.13 0.98 -10.07
C ARG A 9 -19.43 -0.30 -10.50
N THR A 10 -19.88 -0.93 -11.57
CA THR A 10 -19.29 -2.19 -12.08
C THR A 10 -17.85 -1.97 -12.54
N ASN A 11 -17.55 -0.83 -13.19
CA ASN A 11 -16.18 -0.53 -13.59
C ASN A 11 -15.27 -0.25 -12.39
N VAL A 12 -15.77 0.38 -11.33
CA VAL A 12 -15.01 0.54 -10.08
C VAL A 12 -14.67 -0.82 -9.49
N GLN A 13 -15.64 -1.74 -9.40
CA GLN A 13 -15.43 -3.08 -8.85
C GLN A 13 -14.41 -3.87 -9.67
N ASP A 14 -14.57 -3.94 -10.99
CA ASP A 14 -13.63 -4.63 -11.89
C ASP A 14 -12.22 -4.03 -11.78
N ARG A 15 -12.11 -2.70 -11.71
CA ARG A 15 -10.82 -2.01 -11.53
C ARG A 15 -10.14 -2.38 -10.22
N ILE A 16 -10.87 -2.48 -9.11
CA ILE A 16 -10.32 -2.91 -7.82
C ILE A 16 -9.83 -4.36 -7.93
N CYS A 17 -10.65 -5.27 -8.48
CA CYS A 17 -10.27 -6.67 -8.66
C CYS A 17 -8.99 -6.81 -9.50
N ARG A 18 -8.90 -6.10 -10.64
CA ARG A 18 -7.69 -6.10 -11.48
C ARG A 18 -6.49 -5.49 -10.77
N ALA A 19 -6.68 -4.42 -10.00
CA ALA A 19 -5.62 -3.81 -9.22
C ALA A 19 -5.03 -4.80 -8.22
N CYS A 20 -5.89 -5.46 -7.45
CA CYS A 20 -5.49 -6.48 -6.48
C CYS A 20 -4.81 -7.68 -7.16
N ALA A 21 -5.35 -8.18 -8.27
CA ALA A 21 -4.78 -9.29 -9.01
C ALA A 21 -3.39 -8.97 -9.62
N ALA A 22 -3.13 -7.70 -9.93
CA ALA A 22 -1.85 -7.25 -10.45
C ALA A 22 -0.76 -7.08 -9.37
N ILE A 23 -1.09 -7.17 -8.08
CA ILE A 23 -0.11 -7.04 -7.00
C ILE A 23 0.80 -8.28 -6.99
N PRO A 24 2.13 -8.12 -7.21
CA PRO A 24 3.04 -9.24 -7.14
C PRO A 24 3.11 -9.84 -5.72
N ARG A 25 3.27 -11.17 -5.62
CA ARG A 25 3.45 -11.86 -4.33
C ARG A 25 4.56 -11.24 -3.48
N ILE A 26 5.66 -10.83 -4.10
CA ILE A 26 6.78 -10.22 -3.40
C ILE A 26 6.42 -8.90 -2.71
N THR A 27 5.49 -8.12 -3.27
CA THR A 27 5.00 -6.88 -2.66
C THR A 27 4.27 -7.16 -1.35
N LEU A 28 3.44 -8.21 -1.31
CA LEU A 28 2.75 -8.63 -0.09
C LEU A 28 3.74 -9.12 0.96
N LEU A 29 4.74 -9.92 0.58
CA LEU A 29 5.78 -10.38 1.51
C LEU A 29 6.60 -9.21 2.08
N ASN A 30 6.93 -8.24 1.24
CA ASN A 30 7.64 -7.04 1.67
C ASN A 30 6.82 -6.18 2.63
N THR A 31 5.49 -6.26 2.62
CA THR A 31 4.63 -5.47 3.51
C THR A 31 4.92 -5.76 4.97
N VAL A 32 5.12 -7.03 5.36
CA VAL A 32 5.46 -7.41 6.74
C VAL A 32 6.82 -6.83 7.16
N ARG A 33 7.82 -6.94 6.28
CA ARG A 33 9.17 -6.38 6.51
C ARG A 33 9.14 -4.86 6.67
N HIS A 34 8.41 -4.17 5.79
CA HIS A 34 8.26 -2.71 5.86
C HIS A 34 7.48 -2.28 7.09
N PHE A 35 6.50 -3.06 7.54
CA PHE A 35 5.77 -2.79 8.76
C PHE A 35 6.69 -2.83 9.99
N GLN A 36 7.54 -3.86 10.11
CA GLN A 36 8.53 -3.95 11.19
C GLN A 36 9.51 -2.78 11.19
N MET A 37 10.00 -2.40 10.00
CA MET A 37 10.85 -1.20 9.85
C MET A 37 10.14 0.06 10.34
N ARG A 38 8.88 0.28 9.95
CA ARG A 38 8.09 1.46 10.37
C ARG A 38 7.81 1.47 11.87
N LEU A 39 7.61 0.32 12.50
CA LEU A 39 7.49 0.23 13.95
C LEU A 39 8.76 0.72 14.66
N ASN A 40 9.95 0.33 14.18
CA ASN A 40 11.20 0.80 14.75
C ASN A 40 11.37 2.31 14.61
N LEU A 41 10.99 2.88 13.47
CA LEU A 41 11.01 4.33 13.26
C LEU A 41 10.04 5.07 14.18
N CYS A 42 8.83 4.51 14.39
CA CYS A 42 7.86 5.02 15.34
C CYS A 42 8.43 5.06 16.77
N LEU A 43 9.12 3.99 17.18
CA LEU A 43 9.79 3.93 18.50
C LEU A 43 10.89 4.99 18.62
N GLN A 44 11.73 5.17 17.58
CA GLN A 44 12.77 6.20 17.56
C GLN A 44 12.20 7.61 17.66
N ALA A 45 11.03 7.84 17.07
CA ALA A 45 10.31 9.12 17.14
C ALA A 45 9.44 9.27 18.40
N ASN A 46 9.55 8.36 19.39
CA ASN A 46 8.70 8.34 20.59
C ASN A 46 7.19 8.40 20.27
N GLY A 47 6.76 7.69 19.23
CA GLY A 47 5.37 7.68 18.76
C GLY A 47 4.98 8.85 17.86
N GLY A 48 5.90 9.76 17.54
CA GLY A 48 5.68 10.85 16.59
C GLY A 48 5.76 10.42 15.12
N ASN A 49 5.47 11.36 14.22
CA ASN A 49 5.67 11.19 12.78
C ASN A 49 7.16 10.96 12.47
N PHE A 50 7.45 9.99 11.61
CA PHE A 50 8.81 9.50 11.34
C PHE A 50 9.19 9.54 9.86
N GLU A 51 8.42 10.24 9.02
CA GLU A 51 8.68 10.40 7.59
C GLU A 51 10.03 11.07 7.32
N HIS A 52 10.52 11.91 8.24
CA HIS A 52 11.84 12.54 8.14
C HIS A 52 13.01 11.57 8.38
N LEU A 53 12.73 10.33 8.82
CA LEU A 53 13.71 9.27 9.06
C LEU A 53 13.70 8.19 7.95
N LEU A 54 12.80 8.32 6.96
CA LEU A 54 12.66 7.42 5.81
C LEU A 54 13.52 7.88 4.62
#